data_AF-A0A0N8GT94-F1
#
_entry.id   AF-A0A0N8GT94-F1
#
_cell.length_a   1.000
_cell.length_b   1.000
_cell.length_c   1.000
_cell.angle_alpha   90.00
_cell.angle_beta   90.00
_cell.angle_gamma   90.00
#
_symmetry.space_group_name_H-M   'P 1'
#
loop_
_entity.id
_entity.type
_entity.pdbx_description
1 polymer ?
#
loop_
_entity_poly.entity_id
_entity_poly.type
_entity_poly.pdbx_seq_one_letter_code
_entity_poly.pdbx_strand_id
1 'polypeptide(L)'
;MSFSETHDIIPKLHAILAAVPDVADEHHLGRPFLTAYQIAIAFAQRHPDDVTNLGHPIGGQGSGSRYSLSTYVARLLSGYVKANPNGPIEGAFISNWHLNELTFNYNEQLIRSSLTESSFPLSMFRLKS
;
A
#
# COMPACT_ATOMS: atom_id res chain seq x y z
N MET A 1 11.37 20.60 3.26
CA MET A 1 11.03 19.21 3.62
C MET A 1 9.67 18.90 3.04
N SER A 2 9.52 17.72 2.44
CA SER A 2 8.25 17.20 1.97
C SER A 2 7.32 16.87 3.15
N PHE A 3 6.00 16.89 2.94
CA PHE A 3 5.02 16.49 3.96
C PHE A 3 5.36 15.12 4.60
N SER A 4 5.84 14.18 3.78
CA SER A 4 6.25 12.84 4.22
C SER A 4 7.42 12.84 5.21
N GLU A 5 8.38 13.76 5.05
CA GLU A 5 9.52 13.92 5.96
C GLU A 5 9.10 14.60 7.26
N THR A 6 8.14 15.52 7.20
CA THR A 6 7.63 16.23 8.39
C THR A 6 6.75 15.35 9.29
N HIS A 7 6.10 14.34 8.72
CA HIS A 7 5.14 13.48 9.44
C HIS A 7 5.62 12.04 9.64
N ASP A 8 6.90 11.75 9.36
CA ASP A 8 7.49 10.41 9.50
C ASP A 8 6.65 9.29 8.86
N ILE A 9 6.15 9.54 7.64
CA ILE A 9 5.23 8.62 6.96
C ILE A 9 5.90 7.28 6.65
N ILE A 10 7.16 7.29 6.21
CA ILE A 10 7.90 6.06 5.89
C ILE A 10 8.04 5.13 7.11
N PRO A 11 8.49 5.60 8.30
CA PRO A 11 8.45 4.81 9.53
C PRO A 11 7.07 4.22 9.86
N LYS A 12 5.98 4.99 9.69
CA LYS A 12 4.60 4.49 9.92
C LYS A 12 4.22 3.37 8.94
N LEU A 13 4.56 3.53 7.66
CA LEU A 13 4.36 2.48 6.65
C LEU A 13 5.19 1.22 6.96
N HIS A 14 6.43 1.39 7.42
CA HIS A 14 7.26 0.28 7.86
C HIS A 14 6.62 -0.47 9.05
N ALA A 15 6.08 0.24 10.03
CA ALA A 15 5.38 -0.36 11.17
C ALA A 15 4.11 -1.14 10.75
N ILE A 16 3.42 -0.69 9.69
CA ILE A 16 2.29 -1.43 9.10
C ILE A 16 2.78 -2.76 8.50
N LEU A 17 3.85 -2.73 7.71
CA LEU A 17 4.43 -3.95 7.11
C LEU A 17 5.00 -4.90 8.18
N ALA A 18 5.56 -4.35 9.26
CA ALA A 18 6.08 -5.11 10.41
C ALA A 18 5.00 -5.84 11.18
N ALA A 19 3.79 -5.27 11.27
CA ALA A 19 2.66 -5.84 12.01
C ALA A 19 1.99 -7.02 11.29
N VAL A 20 2.30 -7.25 10.02
CA VAL A 20 1.83 -8.43 9.29
C VAL A 20 2.53 -9.66 9.89
N PRO A 21 1.79 -10.63 10.46
CA PRO A 21 2.39 -11.83 11.01
C PRO A 21 3.23 -12.52 9.94
N ASP A 22 4.37 -13.06 10.35
CA ASP A 22 4.99 -14.07 9.51
C ASP A 22 4.05 -15.27 9.44
N VAL A 23 3.95 -15.90 8.27
CA VAL A 23 3.17 -17.14 8.19
C VAL A 23 3.96 -18.15 9.02
N ALA A 24 3.39 -18.57 10.15
CA ALA A 24 4.01 -19.37 11.19
C ALA A 24 5.05 -20.35 10.62
N ASP A 25 6.29 -20.18 11.07
CA ASP A 25 7.50 -20.98 10.84
C ASP A 25 7.59 -21.72 9.49
N GLU A 26 8.45 -21.20 8.61
CA GLU A 26 9.07 -21.90 7.47
C GLU A 26 8.31 -22.01 6.14
N HIS A 27 7.29 -21.19 5.86
CA HIS A 27 6.86 -21.13 4.46
C HIS A 27 7.97 -20.48 3.61
N HIS A 28 8.54 -21.22 2.65
CA HIS A 28 9.65 -20.77 1.79
C HIS A 28 9.39 -19.47 1.01
N LEU A 29 8.12 -19.03 0.93
CA LEU A 29 7.75 -17.74 0.36
C LEU A 29 7.90 -16.56 1.34
N GLY A 30 8.05 -16.80 2.63
CA GLY A 30 8.20 -15.79 3.69
C GLY A 30 6.93 -14.96 3.94
N ARG A 31 7.12 -13.76 4.49
CA ARG A 31 6.05 -12.84 4.86
C ARG A 31 5.15 -12.48 3.67
N PRO A 32 3.81 -12.40 3.83
CA PRO A 32 2.94 -12.07 2.72
C PRO A 32 3.11 -10.60 2.29
N PHE A 33 2.92 -10.36 1.00
CA PHE A 33 2.84 -9.01 0.45
C PHE A 33 1.51 -8.35 0.77
N LEU A 34 1.55 -7.03 1.04
CA LEU A 34 0.38 -6.18 1.07
C LEU A 34 0.32 -5.31 -0.18
N THR A 35 -0.85 -5.22 -0.78
CA THR A 35 -1.16 -4.24 -1.83
C THR A 35 -1.07 -2.81 -1.31
N ALA A 36 -0.78 -1.84 -2.18
CA ALA A 36 -0.84 -0.43 -1.80
C ALA A 36 -2.20 0.01 -1.24
N TYR A 37 -3.30 -0.66 -1.62
CA TYR A 37 -4.63 -0.44 -1.05
C TYR A 37 -4.72 -0.95 0.39
N GLN A 38 -4.30 -2.19 0.67
CA GLN A 38 -4.28 -2.73 2.03
C GLN A 38 -3.42 -1.86 2.97
N ILE A 39 -2.26 -1.40 2.49
CA ILE A 39 -1.38 -0.52 3.27
C ILE A 39 -2.05 0.84 3.51
N ALA A 40 -2.69 1.44 2.50
CA ALA A 40 -3.40 2.70 2.65
C ALA A 40 -4.59 2.59 3.62
N ILE A 41 -5.34 1.48 3.58
CA ILE A 41 -6.43 1.19 4.52
C ILE A 41 -5.88 1.09 5.95
N ALA A 42 -4.82 0.31 6.16
CA ALA A 42 -4.18 0.18 7.47
C ALA A 42 -3.61 1.53 7.96
N PHE A 43 -3.06 2.34 7.05
CA PHE A 43 -2.57 3.68 7.37
C PHE A 43 -3.70 4.60 7.79
N ALA A 44 -4.83 4.61 7.09
CA ALA A 44 -6.00 5.42 7.46
C ALA A 44 -6.61 5.00 8.79
N GLN A 45 -6.61 3.70 9.10
CA GLN A 45 -7.09 3.21 10.40
C GLN A 45 -6.17 3.59 11.56
N ARG A 46 -4.86 3.56 11.36
CA ARG A 46 -3.87 3.82 12.44
C ARG A 46 -3.48 5.29 12.58
N HIS A 47 -3.64 6.08 11.51
CA HIS A 47 -3.17 7.47 11.41
C HIS A 47 -4.21 8.38 10.74
N PRO A 48 -5.44 8.48 11.30
CA PRO A 48 -6.52 9.25 10.68
C PRO A 48 -6.21 10.76 10.57
N ASP A 49 -5.45 11.31 11.51
CA ASP A 49 -5.05 12.74 11.48
C ASP A 49 -4.12 13.03 10.30
N ASP A 50 -3.15 12.14 10.01
CA ASP A 50 -2.27 12.29 8.86
C ASP A 50 -3.06 12.20 7.55
N VAL A 51 -4.04 11.29 7.47
CA VAL A 51 -4.92 11.16 6.30
C VAL A 51 -5.78 12.40 6.11
N THR A 52 -6.30 12.97 7.21
CA THR A 52 -7.05 14.22 7.19
C THR A 52 -6.19 15.37 6.68
N ASN A 53 -4.95 15.48 7.16
CA ASN A 53 -4.01 16.52 6.73
C ASN A 53 -3.55 16.35 5.29
N LEU A 54 -3.43 15.11 4.80
CA LEU A 54 -3.13 14.81 3.39
C LEU A 54 -4.30 15.15 2.47
N GLY A 55 -5.54 15.12 2.98
CA GLY A 55 -6.74 15.40 2.18
C GLY A 55 -6.99 14.40 1.05
N HIS A 56 -6.39 13.20 1.12
CA HIS A 56 -6.51 12.18 0.08
C HIS A 56 -7.55 11.13 0.48
N PRO A 57 -8.56 10.84 -0.37
CA PRO A 57 -9.41 9.67 -0.16
C PRO A 57 -8.58 8.40 -0.32
N ILE A 58 -9.03 7.27 0.26
CA ILE A 58 -8.36 5.97 0.11
C ILE A 58 -8.09 5.64 -1.37
N GLY A 59 -9.06 5.97 -2.23
CA GLY A 59 -9.04 5.74 -3.67
C GLY A 59 -10.07 4.71 -4.10
N GLY A 60 -9.84 4.09 -5.26
CA GLY A 60 -10.72 3.10 -5.84
C GLY A 60 -11.52 3.64 -7.03
N GLN A 61 -12.09 2.70 -7.78
CA GLN A 61 -12.94 2.99 -8.91
C GLN A 61 -14.14 3.85 -8.48
N GLY A 62 -14.52 4.82 -9.31
CA GLY A 62 -15.63 5.73 -9.02
C GLY A 62 -15.31 6.88 -8.05
N SER A 63 -14.12 6.92 -7.44
CA SER A 63 -13.73 8.01 -6.51
C SER A 63 -13.53 9.38 -7.18
N GLY A 64 -13.41 9.44 -8.52
CA GLY A 64 -13.22 10.67 -9.29
C GLY A 64 -11.88 11.41 -9.06
N SER A 65 -11.09 10.99 -8.07
CA SER A 65 -9.83 11.62 -7.71
C SER A 65 -8.66 11.01 -8.48
N ARG A 66 -7.85 11.86 -9.13
CA ARG A 66 -6.55 11.48 -9.69
C ARG A 66 -5.50 11.16 -8.62
N TYR A 67 -5.72 11.57 -7.37
CA TYR A 67 -4.78 11.44 -6.27
C TYR A 67 -5.45 10.72 -5.10
N SER A 68 -5.18 9.42 -4.98
CA SER A 68 -5.62 8.60 -3.87
C SER A 68 -4.50 8.32 -2.87
N LEU A 69 -4.88 8.00 -1.63
CA LEU A 69 -3.95 7.55 -0.60
C LEU A 69 -3.22 6.27 -1.03
N SER A 70 -3.91 5.34 -1.69
CA SER A 70 -3.26 4.13 -2.25
C SER A 70 -2.18 4.46 -3.28
N THR A 71 -2.41 5.46 -4.15
CA THR A 71 -1.42 5.91 -5.13
C THR A 71 -0.26 6.64 -4.44
N TYR A 72 -0.56 7.45 -3.41
CA TYR A 72 0.44 8.15 -2.61
C TYR A 72 1.38 7.15 -1.90
N VAL A 73 0.82 6.16 -1.21
CA VAL A 73 1.55 5.08 -0.54
C VAL A 73 2.41 4.29 -1.54
N ALA A 74 1.84 3.92 -2.69
CA ALA A 74 2.59 3.22 -3.74
C ALA A 74 3.81 4.00 -4.22
N ARG A 75 3.66 5.32 -4.45
CA ARG A 75 4.76 6.19 -4.87
C ARG A 75 5.84 6.33 -3.81
N LEU A 76 5.45 6.51 -2.54
CA LEU A 76 6.39 6.60 -1.44
C LEU A 76 7.22 5.33 -1.27
N LEU A 77 6.56 4.17 -1.21
CA LEU A 77 7.24 2.89 -1.01
C LEU A 77 8.07 2.49 -2.23
N SER A 78 7.59 2.74 -3.45
CA SER A 78 8.38 2.51 -4.66
C SER A 78 9.63 3.39 -4.70
N GLY A 79 9.50 4.67 -4.34
CA GLY A 79 10.63 5.59 -4.21
C GLY A 79 11.63 5.13 -3.15
N TYR A 80 11.13 4.68 -1.99
CA TYR A 80 11.96 4.14 -0.91
C TYR A 80 12.75 2.90 -1.35
N VAL A 81 12.09 1.92 -1.97
CA VAL A 81 12.74 0.69 -2.47
C VAL A 81 13.78 1.01 -3.53
N LYS A 82 13.47 1.95 -4.46
CA LYS A 82 14.43 2.40 -5.48
C LYS A 82 15.67 3.06 -4.86
N ALA A 83 15.49 3.86 -3.82
CA ALA A 83 16.59 4.52 -3.12
C ALA A 83 17.38 3.58 -2.21
N ASN A 84 16.76 2.49 -1.73
CA ASN A 84 17.33 1.55 -0.77
C ASN A 84 17.23 0.10 -1.30
N PRO A 85 17.98 -0.27 -2.36
CA PRO A 85 17.87 -1.60 -2.98
C PRO A 85 18.18 -2.75 -1.99
N ASN A 86 19.10 -2.51 -1.05
CA ASN A 86 19.46 -3.44 0.02
C ASN A 86 18.69 -3.17 1.32
N GLY A 87 17.68 -2.31 1.30
CA GLY A 87 16.85 -1.98 2.46
C GLY A 87 15.91 -3.12 2.86
N PRO A 88 15.18 -2.96 3.99
CA PRO A 88 14.35 -4.01 4.58
C PRO A 88 13.01 -4.20 3.86
N ILE A 89 12.62 -3.31 2.96
CA ILE A 89 11.36 -3.39 2.20
C ILE A 89 11.69 -3.86 0.79
N GLU A 90 10.88 -4.79 0.28
CA GLU A 90 10.86 -5.13 -1.14
C GLU A 90 9.49 -4.86 -1.77
N GLY A 91 9.48 -4.67 -3.09
CA GLY A 91 8.28 -4.39 -3.87
C GLY A 91 8.09 -5.42 -4.97
N ALA A 92 6.84 -5.75 -5.26
CA ALA A 92 6.43 -6.61 -6.35
C ALA A 92 5.17 -6.05 -7.03
N PHE A 93 4.74 -6.68 -8.11
CA PHE A 93 3.50 -6.37 -8.80
C PHE A 93 2.56 -7.57 -8.78
N ILE A 94 1.26 -7.32 -8.60
CA ILE A 94 0.25 -8.28 -9.00
C ILE A 94 -0.04 -8.10 -10.49
N SER A 95 -0.06 -9.21 -11.22
CA SER A 95 -0.39 -9.21 -12.64
C SER A 95 -1.90 -9.06 -12.83
N ASN A 96 -2.31 -8.23 -13.79
CA ASN A 96 -3.70 -8.15 -14.24
C ASN A 96 -4.09 -9.33 -15.17
N TRP A 97 -3.14 -10.20 -15.52
CA TRP A 97 -3.43 -11.34 -16.38
C TRP A 97 -4.41 -12.30 -15.69
N HIS A 98 -5.58 -12.50 -16.30
CA HIS A 98 -6.71 -13.25 -15.73
C HIS A 98 -7.28 -12.69 -14.42
N LEU A 99 -7.06 -11.41 -14.13
CA LEU A 99 -7.61 -10.74 -12.95
C LEU A 99 -8.88 -9.97 -13.32
N ASN A 100 -10.03 -10.42 -12.82
CA ASN A 100 -11.30 -9.73 -13.04
C ASN A 100 -11.49 -8.52 -12.11
N GLU A 101 -11.17 -8.69 -10.83
CA GLU A 101 -11.43 -7.69 -9.81
C GLU A 101 -10.49 -7.86 -8.60
N LEU A 102 -10.16 -6.74 -7.96
CA LEU A 102 -9.62 -6.68 -6.61
C LEU A 102 -10.47 -5.72 -5.79
N THR A 103 -11.06 -6.22 -4.72
CA THR A 103 -11.94 -5.46 -3.84
C THR A 103 -11.47 -5.59 -2.39
N PHE A 104 -11.44 -4.47 -1.68
CA PHE A 104 -10.98 -4.38 -0.30
C PHE A 104 -12.11 -3.89 0.60
N ASN A 105 -12.14 -4.33 1.85
CA ASN A 105 -13.07 -3.82 2.85
C ASN A 105 -12.41 -2.69 3.64
N TYR A 106 -13.09 -1.56 3.75
CA TYR A 106 -12.75 -0.46 4.64
C TYR A 106 -14.02 0.04 5.32
N ASN A 107 -14.16 -0.18 6.62
CA ASN A 107 -15.32 0.24 7.42
C ASN A 107 -16.65 -0.17 6.78
N GLU A 108 -16.77 -1.45 6.40
CA GLU A 108 -17.96 -2.05 5.75
C GLU A 108 -18.24 -1.53 4.33
N GLN A 109 -17.40 -0.63 3.81
CA GLN A 109 -17.46 -0.19 2.43
C GLN A 109 -16.48 -0.98 1.56
N LEU A 110 -16.95 -1.41 0.39
CA LEU A 110 -16.13 -2.10 -0.59
C LEU A 110 -15.41 -1.07 -1.47
N ILE A 111 -14.08 -1.15 -1.48
CA ILE A 111 -13.20 -0.35 -2.33
C ILE A 111 -12.71 -1.25 -3.47
N ARG A 112 -13.26 -1.05 -4.67
CA ARG A 112 -12.80 -1.73 -5.89
C ARG A 112 -11.55 -1.03 -6.43
N SER A 113 -10.51 -1.78 -6.73
CA SER A 113 -9.30 -1.26 -7.37
C SER A 113 -9.64 -0.68 -8.75
N SER A 114 -9.17 0.53 -9.03
CA SER A 114 -9.27 1.13 -10.37
C SER A 114 -8.23 0.60 -11.36
N LEU A 115 -7.28 -0.24 -10.91
CA LEU A 115 -6.14 -0.67 -11.73
C LEU A 115 -6.37 -1.99 -12.47
N THR A 116 -7.33 -2.81 -12.06
CA THR A 116 -7.59 -4.13 -12.66
C THR A 116 -8.08 -4.05 -14.10
N GLU A 117 -8.77 -2.96 -14.45
CA GLU A 117 -9.23 -2.66 -15.83
C GLU A 117 -8.21 -1.81 -16.61
N SER A 118 -7.00 -1.62 -16.08
CA SER A 118 -5.98 -0.76 -16.68
C SER A 118 -4.74 -1.55 -17.11
N SER A 119 -3.87 -0.93 -17.91
CA SER A 119 -2.56 -1.47 -18.25
C SER A 119 -1.51 -1.33 -17.13
N PHE A 120 -1.87 -0.70 -16.00
CA PHE A 120 -0.95 -0.49 -14.88
C PHE A 120 -1.09 -1.62 -13.86
N PRO A 121 -0.01 -2.36 -13.57
CA PRO A 121 -0.04 -3.38 -12.53
C PRO A 121 -0.15 -2.71 -11.15
N LEU A 122 -0.81 -3.40 -10.22
CA LEU A 122 -0.94 -2.92 -8.85
C LEU A 122 0.31 -3.32 -8.05
N SER A 123 0.90 -2.36 -7.34
CA SER A 123 2.10 -2.58 -6.53
C SER A 123 1.77 -3.22 -5.19
N MET A 124 2.67 -4.07 -4.74
CA MET A 124 2.64 -4.73 -3.44
C MET A 124 3.99 -4.61 -2.74
N PHE A 125 3.98 -4.62 -1.41
CA PHE A 125 5.18 -4.44 -0.59
C PHE A 125 5.15 -5.36 0.64
N ARG A 126 6.34 -5.73 1.12
CA ARG A 126 6.52 -6.43 2.41
C ARG A 126 7.87 -6.07 3.02
N LEU A 127 8.04 -6.45 4.28
CA LEU A 127 9.39 -6.59 4.84
C LEU A 127 10.04 -7.86 4.32
N LYS A 128 11.32 -7.77 3.96
CA LYS A 128 12.18 -8.92 3.68
C LYS A 128 12.30 -9.75 4.96
N SER A 129 12.26 -11.06 4.79
CA SER A 129 12.57 -12.05 5.83
C SER A 129 14.07 -12.13 6.08
#